data_AF-A0A1E8CXA3-F1
#
_entry.id   AF-A0A1E8CXA3-F1
#
_cell.length_a   1.000
_cell.length_b   1.000
_cell.length_c   1.000
_cell.angle_alpha   90.00
_cell.angle_beta   90.00
_cell.angle_gamma   90.00
#
_symmetry.space_group_name_H-M   'P 1'
#
loop_
_entity.id
_entity.type
_entity.pdbx_description
1 polymer ?
#
loop_
_entity_poly.entity_id
_entity_poly.type
_entity_poly.pdbx_seq_one_letter_code
_entity_poly.pdbx_strand_id
1 'polypeptide(L)'
;MSLPVRLAIFRRPLTVKVAQVTVLFWVAKLLSTGMGEACSDFLFARFGAVGLLGGSVVFVVAMAAQLRSARYVVWLYWSAVAMVAVVGTMAADVIHVGAGIPYAVTTPFFALALLVVFSCWKRAEGTLSIHSISTRRREWFYWVAVMTTFAFGTAAGDLTAITLNLGYLGSVWLFLAVMAVPLVGWRLGLNPVVAFWMAYIVTRPLGASVADWVGKPVSRTGLGLGDGTITAVLAAVFIGVVIAMARRDGMAEPDGTAATP
;
A
#
# COMPACT_ATOMS: atom_id res chain seq x y z
N MET A 1 21.03 52.26 -4.54
CA MET A 1 19.78 51.99 -3.79
C MET A 1 19.30 50.61 -4.22
N SER A 2 19.56 49.61 -3.39
CA SER A 2 19.62 48.19 -3.74
C SER A 2 18.27 47.49 -3.51
N LEU A 3 17.72 46.86 -4.54
CA LEU A 3 16.56 45.95 -4.42
C LEU A 3 17.00 44.63 -3.76
N PRO A 4 16.23 44.07 -2.81
CA PRO A 4 16.55 42.78 -2.23
C PRO A 4 16.17 41.66 -3.22
N VAL A 5 17.19 40.93 -3.69
CA VAL A 5 17.05 39.66 -4.39
C VAL A 5 16.39 38.68 -3.43
N ARG A 6 15.09 38.42 -3.62
CA ARG A 6 14.43 37.28 -2.99
C ARG A 6 15.10 36.01 -3.51
N LEU A 7 15.81 35.29 -2.64
CA LEU A 7 16.21 33.92 -2.88
C LEU A 7 14.95 33.07 -3.10
N ALA A 8 14.52 32.96 -4.36
CA ALA A 8 13.71 31.86 -4.79
C ALA A 8 14.60 30.61 -4.69
N ILE A 9 14.45 29.86 -3.60
CA ILE A 9 14.97 28.49 -3.52
C ILE A 9 14.27 27.73 -4.64
N PHE A 10 14.92 27.65 -5.81
CA PHE A 10 14.54 26.77 -6.90
C PHE A 10 14.66 25.34 -6.39
N ARG A 11 13.61 24.84 -5.72
CA ARG A 11 13.43 23.41 -5.48
C ARG A 11 13.26 22.79 -6.85
N ARG A 12 14.31 22.15 -7.36
CA ARG A 12 14.23 21.35 -8.59
C ARG A 12 13.03 20.39 -8.47
N PRO A 13 12.14 20.31 -9.47
CA PRO A 13 11.07 19.33 -9.47
C PRO A 13 11.70 17.93 -9.34
N LEU A 14 11.25 17.14 -8.37
CA LEU A 14 11.67 15.75 -8.24
C LEU A 14 11.06 14.98 -9.42
N THR A 15 11.79 14.02 -9.98
CA THR A 15 11.18 13.08 -10.93
C THR A 15 10.07 12.30 -10.21
N VAL A 16 9.04 11.88 -10.95
CA VAL A 16 7.89 11.14 -10.38
C VAL A 16 8.42 9.95 -9.60
N LYS A 17 8.16 9.92 -8.29
CA LYS A 17 8.72 8.91 -7.36
C LYS A 17 7.85 7.68 -7.13
N VAL A 18 6.76 7.56 -7.89
CA VAL A 18 5.81 6.44 -7.77
C VAL A 18 6.00 5.51 -8.95
N ALA A 19 5.91 4.21 -8.68
CA ALA A 19 5.97 3.18 -9.71
C ALA A 19 4.93 3.45 -10.82
N GLN A 20 5.33 3.21 -12.06
CA GLN A 20 4.40 3.29 -13.20
C GLN A 20 3.26 2.27 -13.02
N VAL A 21 2.03 2.69 -13.30
CA VAL A 21 0.83 1.84 -13.18
C VAL A 21 0.78 0.84 -14.33
N THR A 22 1.52 -0.25 -14.18
CA THR A 22 1.57 -1.38 -15.12
C THR A 22 0.87 -2.60 -14.53
N VAL A 23 0.78 -3.70 -15.29
CA VAL A 23 0.32 -4.99 -14.75
C VAL A 23 1.19 -5.44 -13.57
N LEU A 24 2.52 -5.28 -13.68
CA LEU A 24 3.46 -5.65 -12.61
C LEU A 24 3.22 -4.84 -11.33
N PHE A 25 2.84 -3.56 -11.46
CA PHE A 25 2.46 -2.75 -10.30
C PHE A 25 1.29 -3.35 -9.54
N TRP A 26 0.22 -3.73 -10.23
CA TRP A 26 -0.96 -4.31 -9.59
C TRP A 26 -0.66 -5.68 -8.96
N VAL A 27 0.14 -6.51 -9.65
CA VAL A 27 0.60 -7.80 -9.13
C VAL A 27 1.44 -7.61 -7.86
N ALA A 28 2.48 -6.79 -7.91
CA ALA A 28 3.35 -6.51 -6.75
C ALA A 28 2.55 -5.92 -5.58
N LYS A 29 1.60 -5.03 -5.85
CA LYS A 29 0.74 -4.44 -4.83
C LYS A 29 -0.17 -5.46 -4.17
N LEU A 30 -0.82 -6.33 -4.94
CA LEU A 30 -1.67 -7.39 -4.39
C LEU A 30 -0.85 -8.41 -3.58
N LEU A 31 0.34 -8.79 -4.08
CA LEU A 31 1.26 -9.66 -3.35
C LEU A 31 1.74 -9.02 -2.05
N SER A 32 2.15 -7.74 -2.08
CA SER A 32 2.62 -7.02 -0.89
C SER A 32 1.54 -6.94 0.19
N THR A 33 0.28 -6.84 -0.23
CA THR A 33 -0.88 -6.79 0.65
C THR A 33 -1.05 -8.11 1.40
N GLY A 34 -1.18 -9.22 0.68
CA GLY A 34 -1.37 -10.53 1.31
C GLY A 34 -0.15 -10.98 2.10
N MET A 35 1.06 -10.69 1.58
CA MET A 35 2.31 -10.93 2.29
C MET A 35 2.36 -10.12 3.59
N GLY A 36 1.95 -8.85 3.55
CA GLY A 36 1.93 -7.96 4.71
C GLY A 36 1.03 -8.48 5.82
N GLU A 37 -0.18 -8.92 5.47
CA GLU A 37 -1.16 -9.55 6.37
C GLU A 37 -0.59 -10.78 7.08
N ALA A 38 -0.15 -11.77 6.29
CA ALA A 38 0.39 -13.01 6.84
C ALA A 38 1.66 -12.75 7.67
N CYS A 39 2.50 -11.81 7.25
CA CYS A 39 3.74 -11.48 7.95
C CYS A 39 3.44 -10.78 9.27
N SER A 40 2.50 -9.84 9.30
CA SER A 40 2.11 -9.17 10.55
C SER A 40 1.57 -10.14 11.58
N ASP A 41 0.68 -11.04 11.15
CA ASP A 41 0.12 -12.06 12.03
C ASP A 41 1.16 -13.04 12.52
N PHE A 42 2.04 -13.51 11.63
CA PHE A 42 3.13 -14.39 12.00
C PHE A 42 4.07 -13.74 13.03
N LEU A 43 4.48 -12.49 12.79
CA LEU A 43 5.37 -11.76 13.69
C LEU A 43 4.71 -11.50 15.05
N PHE A 44 3.43 -11.11 15.06
CA PHE A 44 2.70 -10.86 16.28
C PHE A 44 2.46 -12.15 17.07
N ALA A 45 2.04 -13.24 16.41
CA ALA A 45 1.82 -14.53 17.06
C ALA A 45 3.13 -15.13 17.62
N ARG A 46 4.27 -14.92 16.93
CA ARG A 46 5.55 -15.52 17.33
C ARG A 46 6.33 -14.70 18.36
N PHE A 47 6.27 -13.37 18.26
CA PHE A 47 7.13 -12.44 19.00
C PHE A 47 6.37 -11.33 19.75
N GLY A 48 5.05 -11.22 19.59
CA GLY A 48 4.21 -10.23 20.26
C GLY A 48 4.70 -8.80 20.08
N ALA A 49 4.82 -8.06 21.18
CA ALA A 49 5.28 -6.67 21.19
C ALA A 49 6.69 -6.48 20.62
N VAL A 50 7.58 -7.48 20.75
CA VAL A 50 8.93 -7.40 20.17
C VAL A 50 8.87 -7.44 18.64
N GLY A 51 7.98 -8.27 18.08
CA GLY A 51 7.72 -8.32 16.63
C GLY A 51 7.17 -6.99 16.10
N LEU A 52 6.22 -6.39 16.83
CA LEU A 52 5.67 -5.06 16.51
C LEU A 52 6.75 -3.97 16.52
N LEU A 53 7.57 -3.91 17.56
CA LEU A 53 8.66 -2.93 17.67
C LEU A 53 9.69 -3.12 16.57
N GLY A 54 10.13 -4.37 16.32
CA GLY A 54 11.07 -4.70 15.25
C GLY A 54 10.55 -4.29 13.87
N GLY A 55 9.30 -4.66 13.54
CA GLY A 55 8.64 -4.27 12.30
C GLY A 55 8.51 -2.75 12.16
N SER A 56 8.17 -2.05 13.23
CA SER A 56 8.07 -0.58 13.25
C SER A 56 9.42 0.10 12.99
N VAL A 57 10.52 -0.40 13.55
CA VAL A 57 11.87 0.12 13.30
C VAL A 57 12.24 -0.07 11.83
N VAL A 58 12.03 -1.26 11.27
CA VAL A 58 12.31 -1.53 9.85
C VAL A 58 11.46 -0.65 8.94
N PHE A 59 10.19 -0.43 9.29
CA PHE A 59 9.31 0.50 8.58
C PHE A 59 9.84 1.93 8.58
N VAL A 60 10.25 2.46 9.74
CA VAL A 60 10.81 3.81 9.84
C VAL A 60 12.07 3.94 8.98
N VAL A 61 12.95 2.95 9.00
CA VAL A 61 14.17 2.94 8.16
C VAL A 61 13.82 2.92 6.67
N ALA A 62 12.94 2.02 6.24
CA ALA A 62 12.51 1.91 4.85
C ALA A 62 11.83 3.19 4.36
N MET A 63 10.92 3.75 5.15
CA MET A 63 10.22 4.98 4.81
C MET A 63 11.18 6.18 4.78
N ALA A 64 12.10 6.28 5.73
CA ALA A 64 13.10 7.34 5.73
C ALA A 64 14.04 7.25 4.52
N ALA A 65 14.42 6.04 4.10
CA ALA A 65 15.23 5.83 2.89
C ALA A 65 14.45 6.25 1.63
N GLN A 66 13.18 5.86 1.52
CA GLN A 66 12.30 6.25 0.41
C GLN A 66 12.12 7.78 0.33
N LEU A 67 11.79 8.44 1.43
CA LEU A 67 11.56 9.89 1.48
C LEU A 67 12.84 10.71 1.22
N ARG A 68 14.01 10.16 1.54
CA ARG A 68 15.31 10.79 1.25
C ARG A 68 15.73 10.64 -0.20
N SER A 69 15.30 9.59 -0.89
CA SER A 69 15.65 9.37 -2.29
C SER A 69 15.17 10.54 -3.15
N ALA A 70 16.02 11.05 -4.04
CA ALA A 70 15.64 12.12 -4.97
C ALA A 70 14.87 11.62 -6.21
N ARG A 71 14.93 10.31 -6.46
CA ARG A 71 14.34 9.64 -7.63
C ARG A 71 13.56 8.39 -7.22
N TYR A 72 12.73 7.89 -8.12
CA TYR A 72 12.15 6.55 -7.97
C TYR A 72 13.27 5.51 -7.98
N VAL A 73 13.33 4.70 -6.92
CA VAL A 73 14.21 3.53 -6.82
C VAL A 73 13.31 2.36 -6.46
N VAL A 74 13.20 1.39 -7.37
CA VAL A 74 12.29 0.24 -7.27
C VAL A 74 12.34 -0.41 -5.90
N TRP A 75 13.56 -0.71 -5.42
CA TRP A 75 13.78 -1.35 -4.13
C TRP A 75 13.28 -0.52 -2.95
N LEU A 76 13.62 0.77 -2.89
CA LEU A 76 13.20 1.63 -1.79
C LEU A 76 11.67 1.77 -1.73
N TYR A 77 11.04 1.95 -2.89
CA TYR A 77 9.60 2.12 -2.98
C TYR A 77 8.87 0.85 -2.59
N TRP A 78 9.24 -0.31 -3.14
CA TRP A 78 8.55 -1.57 -2.84
C TRP A 78 8.86 -2.10 -1.45
N SER A 79 10.04 -1.85 -0.88
CA SER A 79 10.32 -2.11 0.53
C SER A 79 9.48 -1.22 1.44
N ALA A 80 9.31 0.07 1.11
CA ALA A 80 8.42 0.96 1.85
C ALA A 80 6.96 0.48 1.77
N VAL A 81 6.46 0.09 0.59
CA VAL A 81 5.11 -0.47 0.43
C VAL A 81 4.94 -1.76 1.23
N ALA A 82 5.90 -2.68 1.17
CA ALA A 82 5.88 -3.92 1.94
C ALA A 82 5.82 -3.65 3.46
N MET A 83 6.61 -2.70 3.94
CA MET A 83 6.61 -2.36 5.36
C MET A 83 5.36 -1.58 5.79
N VAL A 84 4.78 -0.76 4.92
CA VAL A 84 3.43 -0.20 5.16
C VAL A 84 2.41 -1.32 5.28
N ALA A 85 2.53 -2.38 4.48
CA ALA A 85 1.63 -3.52 4.58
C ALA A 85 1.71 -4.20 5.94
N VAL A 86 2.91 -4.59 6.37
CA VAL A 86 3.13 -5.25 7.68
C VAL A 86 2.70 -4.36 8.85
N VAL A 87 3.23 -3.13 8.94
CA VAL A 87 2.94 -2.26 10.09
C VAL A 87 1.52 -1.71 10.05
N GLY A 88 0.96 -1.52 8.87
CA GLY A 88 -0.43 -1.07 8.69
C GLY A 88 -1.43 -2.07 9.25
N THR A 89 -1.22 -3.37 9.02
CA THR A 89 -2.03 -4.43 9.63
C THR A 89 -1.89 -4.41 11.15
N MET A 90 -0.63 -4.46 11.64
CA MET A 90 -0.39 -4.49 13.08
C MET A 90 -1.01 -3.29 13.80
N ALA A 91 -0.96 -2.09 13.19
CA ALA A 91 -1.58 -0.90 13.75
C ALA A 91 -3.11 -1.00 13.81
N ALA A 92 -3.75 -1.56 12.77
CA ALA A 92 -5.19 -1.80 12.77
C ALA A 92 -5.59 -2.82 13.85
N ASP A 93 -4.82 -3.90 13.99
CA ASP A 93 -5.09 -4.97 14.95
C ASP A 93 -4.86 -4.53 16.39
N VAL A 94 -3.85 -3.70 16.65
CA VAL A 94 -3.63 -3.15 17.99
C VAL A 94 -4.84 -2.31 18.44
N ILE A 95 -5.51 -1.60 17.54
CA ILE A 95 -6.71 -0.83 17.87
C ILE A 95 -7.91 -1.76 18.12
N HIS A 96 -8.10 -2.79 17.31
CA HIS A 96 -9.21 -3.72 17.48
C HIS A 96 -8.98 -4.75 18.58
N VAL A 97 -7.96 -5.60 18.42
CA VAL A 97 -7.63 -6.72 19.30
C VAL A 97 -6.97 -6.22 20.59
N GLY A 98 -6.08 -5.23 20.49
CA GLY A 98 -5.35 -4.70 21.65
C GLY A 98 -6.20 -3.78 22.53
N ALA A 99 -6.91 -2.81 21.92
CA ALA A 99 -7.74 -1.84 22.65
C ALA A 99 -9.23 -2.23 22.73
N GLY A 100 -9.65 -3.34 22.11
CA GLY A 100 -11.01 -3.87 22.18
C GLY A 100 -12.05 -3.09 21.36
N ILE A 101 -11.64 -2.22 20.44
CA ILE A 101 -12.56 -1.36 19.68
C ILE A 101 -13.13 -2.13 18.48
N PRO A 102 -14.44 -2.37 18.37
CA PRO A 102 -15.02 -3.21 17.31
C PRO A 102 -14.70 -2.77 15.87
N TYR A 103 -14.57 -3.71 14.92
CA TYR A 103 -14.39 -3.40 13.50
C TYR A 103 -15.53 -2.53 12.92
N ALA A 104 -16.74 -2.67 13.44
CA ALA A 104 -17.88 -1.82 13.07
C ALA A 104 -17.66 -0.33 13.38
N VAL A 105 -16.71 -0.01 14.28
CA VAL A 105 -16.30 1.35 14.64
C VAL A 105 -15.00 1.74 13.92
N THR A 106 -13.99 0.88 13.90
CA THR A 106 -12.67 1.20 13.31
C THR A 106 -12.75 1.33 11.79
N THR A 107 -13.55 0.51 11.10
CA THR A 107 -13.72 0.57 9.64
C THR A 107 -14.29 1.91 9.16
N PRO A 108 -15.45 2.41 9.65
CA PRO A 108 -15.94 3.73 9.25
C PRO A 108 -15.02 4.86 9.72
N PHE A 109 -14.33 4.71 10.85
CA PHE A 109 -13.31 5.67 11.29
C PHE A 109 -12.17 5.81 10.27
N PHE A 110 -11.58 4.70 9.83
CA PHE A 110 -10.51 4.73 8.82
C PHE A 110 -11.00 5.17 7.44
N ALA A 111 -12.23 4.81 7.07
CA ALA A 111 -12.86 5.34 5.86
C ALA A 111 -12.98 6.87 5.90
N LEU A 112 -13.47 7.43 7.01
CA LEU A 112 -13.56 8.87 7.21
C LEU A 112 -12.18 9.53 7.23
N ALA A 113 -11.20 8.94 7.92
CA ALA A 113 -9.83 9.43 7.94
C ALA A 113 -9.25 9.49 6.52
N LEU A 114 -9.49 8.46 5.69
CA LEU A 114 -9.04 8.43 4.29
C LEU A 114 -9.69 9.55 3.47
N LEU A 115 -11.00 9.78 3.65
CA LEU A 115 -11.70 10.90 3.00
C LEU A 115 -11.14 12.26 3.42
N VAL A 116 -10.80 12.44 4.70
CA VAL A 116 -10.13 13.65 5.19
C VAL A 116 -8.77 13.83 4.54
N VAL A 117 -7.94 12.78 4.47
CA VAL A 117 -6.63 12.82 3.81
C VAL A 117 -6.75 13.22 2.35
N PHE A 118 -7.65 12.60 1.57
CA PHE A 118 -7.88 12.97 0.18
C PHE A 118 -8.42 14.39 0.03
N SER A 119 -9.32 14.83 0.91
CA SER A 119 -9.87 16.18 0.89
C SER A 119 -8.79 17.23 1.16
N CYS A 120 -7.95 17.00 2.18
CA CYS A 120 -6.81 17.86 2.50
C CYS A 120 -5.81 17.89 1.35
N TRP A 121 -5.47 16.74 0.76
CA TRP A 121 -4.55 16.67 -0.37
C TRP A 121 -5.11 17.42 -1.59
N LYS A 122 -6.36 17.15 -1.99
CA LYS A 122 -6.99 17.82 -3.14
C LYS A 122 -7.08 19.32 -2.95
N ARG A 123 -7.40 19.81 -1.74
CA ARG A 123 -7.41 21.24 -1.41
C ARG A 123 -6.00 21.86 -1.44
N ALA A 124 -5.01 21.13 -0.96
CA ALA A 124 -3.63 21.60 -0.84
C ALA A 124 -2.86 21.65 -2.16
N GLU A 125 -3.13 20.69 -3.07
CA GLU A 125 -2.33 20.45 -4.27
C GLU A 125 -3.13 20.53 -5.58
N GLY A 126 -4.46 20.67 -5.50
CA GLY A 126 -5.36 20.76 -6.65
C GLY A 126 -5.56 19.44 -7.42
N THR A 127 -4.87 18.37 -7.04
CA THR A 127 -4.90 17.06 -7.72
C THR A 127 -4.65 15.91 -6.75
N LEU A 128 -5.21 14.74 -7.08
CA LEU A 128 -4.94 13.45 -6.44
C LEU A 128 -4.12 12.52 -7.34
N SER A 129 -3.57 13.05 -8.45
CA SER A 129 -2.85 12.23 -9.44
C SER A 129 -1.48 11.81 -8.90
N ILE A 130 -1.25 10.50 -8.91
CA ILE A 130 0.04 9.89 -8.54
C ILE A 130 1.17 10.20 -9.54
N HIS A 131 0.83 10.56 -10.78
CA HIS A 131 1.81 10.95 -11.80
C HIS A 131 2.43 12.33 -11.52
N SER A 132 1.93 13.06 -10.53
CA SER A 132 2.36 14.42 -10.23
C SER A 132 3.13 14.53 -8.90
N ILE A 133 3.57 13.40 -8.33
CA ILE A 133 4.31 13.35 -7.07
C ILE A 133 5.77 13.72 -7.31
N SER A 134 5.99 15.03 -7.49
CA SER A 134 7.28 15.66 -7.77
C SER A 134 7.75 16.60 -6.65
N THR A 135 6.99 16.71 -5.55
CA THR A 135 7.33 17.54 -4.39
C THR A 135 7.26 16.72 -3.10
N ARG A 136 8.09 17.08 -2.10
CA ARG A 136 8.06 16.42 -0.78
C ARG A 136 6.68 16.48 -0.12
N ARG A 137 5.91 17.56 -0.34
CA ARG A 137 4.57 17.71 0.22
C ARG A 137 3.57 16.72 -0.39
N ARG A 138 3.61 16.55 -1.72
CA ARG A 138 2.79 15.54 -2.42
C ARG A 138 3.19 14.13 -2.02
N GLU A 139 4.48 13.89 -1.84
CA GLU A 139 5.00 12.61 -1.36
C GLU A 139 4.48 12.26 0.05
N TRP A 140 4.44 13.23 0.97
CA TRP A 140 3.82 13.03 2.28
C TRP A 140 2.33 12.70 2.19
N PHE A 141 1.55 13.48 1.42
CA PHE A 141 0.12 13.16 1.24
C PHE A 141 -0.10 11.78 0.64
N TYR A 142 0.73 11.40 -0.33
CA TYR A 142 0.69 10.08 -0.93
C TYR A 142 0.92 8.98 0.11
N TRP A 143 2.01 9.05 0.89
CA TRP A 143 2.31 8.01 1.88
C TRP A 143 1.29 7.95 3.02
N VAL A 144 0.78 9.11 3.48
CA VAL A 144 -0.32 9.14 4.46
C VAL A 144 -1.56 8.48 3.88
N ALA A 145 -1.96 8.80 2.64
CA ALA A 145 -3.10 8.17 1.99
C ALA A 145 -2.92 6.65 1.84
N VAL A 146 -1.72 6.21 1.47
CA VAL A 146 -1.38 4.78 1.38
C VAL A 146 -1.50 4.11 2.74
N MET A 147 -0.90 4.65 3.80
CA MET A 147 -1.00 4.09 5.15
C MET A 147 -2.45 4.03 5.66
N THR A 148 -3.23 5.09 5.48
CA THR A 148 -4.64 5.11 5.89
C THR A 148 -5.47 4.12 5.08
N THR A 149 -5.17 3.95 3.79
CA THR A 149 -5.80 2.92 2.95
C THR A 149 -5.48 1.52 3.45
N PHE A 150 -4.25 1.29 3.91
CA PHE A 150 -3.85 0.00 4.47
C PHE A 150 -4.63 -0.33 5.74
N ALA A 151 -4.70 0.60 6.70
CA ALA A 151 -5.47 0.42 7.93
C ALA A 151 -6.99 0.25 7.65
N PHE A 152 -7.55 1.05 6.75
CA PHE A 152 -8.94 0.90 6.31
C PHE A 152 -9.21 -0.48 5.70
N GLY A 153 -8.31 -0.94 4.82
CA GLY A 153 -8.49 -2.20 4.11
C GLY A 153 -8.37 -3.43 5.03
N THR A 154 -7.46 -3.42 6.02
CA THR A 154 -7.43 -4.47 7.06
C THR A 154 -8.76 -4.51 7.82
N ALA A 155 -9.17 -3.38 8.39
CA ALA A 155 -10.40 -3.30 9.17
C ALA A 155 -11.65 -3.69 8.34
N ALA A 156 -11.70 -3.29 7.06
CA ALA A 156 -12.78 -3.67 6.16
C ALA A 156 -12.80 -5.17 5.84
N GLY A 157 -11.64 -5.79 5.62
CA GLY A 157 -11.53 -7.23 5.36
C GLY A 157 -11.99 -8.06 6.55
N ASP A 158 -11.54 -7.72 7.76
CA ASP A 158 -11.96 -8.41 8.98
C ASP A 158 -13.40 -8.14 9.36
N LEU A 159 -13.90 -6.91 9.12
CA LEU A 159 -15.32 -6.59 9.28
C LEU A 159 -16.17 -7.54 8.43
N THR A 160 -15.83 -7.71 7.15
CA THR A 160 -16.61 -8.57 6.25
C THR A 160 -16.48 -10.04 6.59
N ALA A 161 -15.27 -10.51 6.92
CA ALA A 161 -15.03 -11.91 7.21
C ALA A 161 -15.61 -12.35 8.56
N ILE A 162 -15.31 -11.59 9.61
CA ILE A 162 -15.58 -11.96 11.01
C ILE A 162 -16.90 -11.35 11.49
N THR A 163 -17.10 -10.04 11.32
CA THR A 163 -18.28 -9.37 11.91
C THR A 163 -19.54 -9.61 11.10
N LEU A 164 -19.44 -9.60 9.76
CA LEU A 164 -20.55 -9.90 8.86
C LEU A 164 -20.71 -11.40 8.56
N ASN A 165 -19.85 -12.25 9.13
CA ASN A 165 -19.89 -13.72 9.00
C ASN A 165 -19.81 -14.23 7.55
N LEU A 166 -19.18 -13.50 6.62
CA LEU A 166 -18.96 -14.00 5.25
C LEU A 166 -17.83 -15.03 5.18
N GLY A 167 -16.97 -15.07 6.21
CA GLY A 167 -15.68 -15.75 6.16
C GLY A 167 -14.70 -15.10 5.18
N TYR A 168 -13.47 -15.59 5.15
CA TYR A 168 -12.43 -15.02 4.29
C TYR A 168 -12.72 -15.25 2.80
N LEU A 169 -13.16 -16.45 2.40
CA LEU A 169 -13.52 -16.73 1.00
C LEU A 169 -14.72 -15.89 0.51
N GLY A 170 -15.76 -15.72 1.34
CA GLY A 170 -16.89 -14.85 1.01
C GLY A 170 -16.46 -13.39 0.85
N SER A 171 -15.54 -12.93 1.71
CA SER A 171 -14.93 -11.60 1.61
C SER A 171 -14.12 -11.43 0.33
N VAL A 172 -13.36 -12.44 -0.11
CA VAL A 172 -12.67 -12.43 -1.41
C VAL A 172 -13.65 -12.17 -2.56
N TRP A 173 -14.77 -12.90 -2.61
CA TRP A 173 -15.78 -12.70 -3.65
C TRP A 173 -16.42 -11.32 -3.60
N LEU A 174 -16.71 -10.81 -2.40
CA LEU A 174 -17.21 -9.46 -2.20
C LEU A 174 -16.23 -8.41 -2.76
N PHE A 175 -14.95 -8.48 -2.40
CA PHE A 175 -13.97 -7.50 -2.86
C PHE A 175 -13.63 -7.64 -4.34
N LEU A 176 -13.74 -8.84 -4.93
CA LEU A 176 -13.70 -9.02 -6.39
C LEU A 176 -14.88 -8.31 -7.08
N ALA A 177 -16.10 -8.43 -6.53
CA ALA A 177 -17.26 -7.72 -7.05
C ALA A 177 -17.10 -6.19 -6.93
N VAL A 178 -16.60 -5.70 -5.78
CA VAL A 178 -16.31 -4.28 -5.58
C VAL A 178 -15.19 -3.80 -6.52
N MET A 179 -14.18 -4.62 -6.82
CA MET A 179 -13.11 -4.31 -7.77
C MET A 179 -13.64 -4.14 -9.21
N ALA A 180 -14.76 -4.76 -9.56
CA ALA A 180 -15.39 -4.55 -10.86
C ALA A 180 -15.91 -3.11 -11.02
N VAL A 181 -16.26 -2.41 -9.94
CA VAL A 181 -16.80 -1.04 -9.97
C VAL A 181 -15.83 -0.04 -10.61
N PRO A 182 -14.56 0.12 -10.16
CA PRO A 182 -13.62 1.02 -10.84
C PRO A 182 -13.30 0.57 -12.26
N LEU A 183 -13.29 -0.74 -12.55
CA LEU A 183 -13.02 -1.27 -13.89
C LEU A 183 -14.13 -0.88 -14.87
N VAL A 184 -15.39 -1.17 -14.53
CA VAL A 184 -16.56 -0.83 -15.35
C VAL A 184 -16.73 0.69 -15.42
N GLY A 185 -16.61 1.38 -14.28
CA GLY A 185 -16.69 2.83 -14.23
C GLY A 185 -15.69 3.49 -15.15
N TRP A 186 -14.44 3.04 -15.18
CA TRP A 186 -13.41 3.56 -16.09
C TRP A 186 -13.79 3.36 -17.57
N ARG A 187 -14.37 2.21 -17.93
CA ARG A 187 -14.90 1.97 -19.30
C ARG A 187 -16.08 2.86 -19.66
N LEU A 188 -16.84 3.32 -18.67
CA LEU A 188 -17.99 4.22 -18.82
C LEU A 188 -17.60 5.72 -18.68
N GLY A 189 -16.31 6.05 -18.62
CA GLY A 189 -15.84 7.44 -18.58
C GLY A 189 -15.57 8.01 -17.17
N LEU A 190 -15.51 7.18 -16.13
CA LEU A 190 -15.05 7.60 -14.81
C LEU A 190 -13.62 8.15 -14.88
N ASN A 191 -13.37 9.23 -14.14
CA ASN A 191 -12.05 9.85 -14.06
C ASN A 191 -10.97 8.80 -13.70
N PRO A 192 -9.88 8.67 -14.47
CA PRO A 192 -8.85 7.66 -14.24
C PRO A 192 -8.18 7.73 -12.86
N VAL A 193 -8.06 8.92 -12.27
CA VAL A 193 -7.50 9.10 -10.91
C VAL A 193 -8.45 8.54 -9.86
N VAL A 194 -9.76 8.75 -10.03
CA VAL A 194 -10.78 8.19 -9.12
C VAL A 194 -10.83 6.67 -9.26
N ALA A 195 -10.87 6.15 -10.48
CA ALA A 195 -10.83 4.71 -10.75
C ALA A 195 -9.57 4.06 -10.15
N PHE A 196 -8.41 4.71 -10.30
CA PHE A 196 -7.16 4.27 -9.69
C PHE A 196 -7.26 4.17 -8.17
N TRP A 197 -7.72 5.22 -7.48
CA TRP A 197 -7.80 5.20 -6.02
C TRP A 197 -8.82 4.19 -5.51
N MET A 198 -9.97 4.05 -6.18
CA MET A 198 -10.95 3.01 -5.85
C MET A 198 -10.33 1.61 -5.97
N ALA A 199 -9.68 1.29 -7.09
CA ALA A 199 -8.99 0.01 -7.25
C ALA A 199 -7.86 -0.15 -6.23
N TYR A 200 -7.07 0.90 -6.01
CA TYR A 200 -5.97 0.91 -5.05
C TYR A 200 -6.45 0.60 -3.63
N ILE A 201 -7.61 1.13 -3.23
CA ILE A 201 -8.22 0.87 -1.92
C ILE A 201 -8.67 -0.58 -1.83
N VAL A 202 -9.42 -1.07 -2.82
CA VAL A 202 -10.02 -2.42 -2.80
C VAL A 202 -8.97 -3.53 -2.86
N THR A 203 -7.80 -3.30 -3.47
CA THR A 203 -6.73 -4.31 -3.47
C THR A 203 -6.28 -4.72 -2.06
N ARG A 204 -6.36 -3.81 -1.07
CA ARG A 204 -5.93 -4.10 0.29
C ARG A 204 -6.79 -5.18 0.97
N PRO A 205 -8.10 -4.97 1.17
CA PRO A 205 -8.95 -5.99 1.78
C PRO A 205 -9.01 -7.27 0.93
N LEU A 206 -8.94 -7.15 -0.41
CA LEU A 206 -8.90 -8.30 -1.31
C LEU A 206 -7.68 -9.20 -1.05
N GLY A 207 -6.48 -8.63 -1.07
CA GLY A 207 -5.25 -9.40 -0.87
C GLY A 207 -5.14 -9.95 0.56
N ALA A 208 -5.63 -9.21 1.56
CA ALA A 208 -5.72 -9.67 2.95
C ALA A 208 -6.59 -10.93 3.04
N SER A 209 -7.82 -10.82 2.53
CA SER A 209 -8.80 -11.90 2.58
C SER A 209 -8.31 -13.16 1.85
N VAL A 210 -7.56 -13.01 0.76
CA VAL A 210 -6.92 -14.15 0.08
C VAL A 210 -5.84 -14.78 0.96
N ALA A 211 -4.96 -13.97 1.56
CA ALA A 211 -3.90 -14.49 2.43
C ALA A 211 -4.49 -15.19 3.66
N ASP A 212 -5.51 -14.61 4.29
CA ASP A 212 -6.17 -15.19 5.46
C ASP A 212 -6.97 -16.44 5.12
N TRP A 213 -7.66 -16.45 3.98
CA TRP A 213 -8.37 -17.64 3.52
C TRP A 213 -7.41 -18.82 3.36
N VAL A 214 -6.20 -18.60 2.85
CA VAL A 214 -5.24 -19.70 2.71
C VAL A 214 -4.50 -19.99 4.03
N GLY A 215 -4.15 -18.96 4.79
CA GLY A 215 -3.29 -19.05 5.98
C GLY A 215 -4.02 -19.49 7.24
N LYS A 216 -5.20 -18.92 7.54
CA LYS A 216 -5.89 -19.11 8.81
C LYS A 216 -6.44 -20.53 8.96
N PRO A 217 -6.61 -21.03 10.21
CA PRO A 217 -7.21 -22.33 10.46
C PRO A 217 -8.64 -22.44 9.92
N VAL A 218 -9.09 -23.67 9.67
CA VAL A 218 -10.47 -23.99 9.26
C VAL A 218 -11.50 -23.49 10.26
N SER A 219 -11.16 -23.49 11.56
CA SER A 219 -12.01 -22.92 12.62
C SER A 219 -12.26 -21.41 12.48
N ARG A 220 -11.45 -20.71 11.67
CA ARG A 220 -11.60 -19.30 11.31
C ARG A 220 -11.89 -19.11 9.82
N THR A 221 -12.51 -20.09 9.15
CA THR A 221 -12.89 -20.02 7.72
C THR A 221 -11.72 -20.05 6.71
N GLY A 222 -10.50 -20.41 7.14
CA GLY A 222 -9.34 -20.57 6.26
C GLY A 222 -9.01 -22.03 5.90
N LEU A 223 -7.91 -22.25 5.17
CA LEU A 223 -7.43 -23.57 4.72
C LEU A 223 -6.36 -24.18 5.64
N GLY A 224 -5.77 -23.40 6.53
CA GLY A 224 -4.84 -23.88 7.57
C GLY A 224 -3.40 -24.08 7.12
N LEU A 225 -2.93 -23.43 6.05
CA LEU A 225 -1.53 -23.54 5.60
C LEU A 225 -0.55 -22.81 6.53
N GLY A 226 -1.05 -21.90 7.37
CA GLY A 226 -0.30 -21.16 8.36
C GLY A 226 0.34 -19.87 7.81
N ASP A 227 0.24 -18.81 8.60
CA ASP A 227 0.68 -17.45 8.25
C ASP A 227 2.18 -17.39 7.91
N GLY A 228 3.02 -18.18 8.59
CA GLY A 228 4.45 -18.27 8.29
C GLY A 228 4.74 -18.83 6.89
N THR A 229 4.02 -19.86 6.47
CA THR A 229 4.15 -20.47 5.13
C THR A 229 3.72 -19.49 4.05
N ILE A 230 2.55 -18.86 4.25
CA ILE A 230 2.00 -17.87 3.30
C ILE A 230 2.91 -16.65 3.19
N THR A 231 3.47 -16.18 4.31
CA THR A 231 4.49 -15.13 4.32
C THR A 231 5.68 -15.49 3.44
N ALA A 232 6.27 -16.68 3.64
CA ALA A 232 7.46 -17.09 2.90
C ALA A 232 7.19 -17.20 1.39
N VAL A 233 6.07 -17.81 0.99
CA VAL A 233 5.70 -17.97 -0.42
C VAL A 233 5.41 -16.62 -1.06
N LEU A 234 4.57 -15.78 -0.45
CA LEU A 234 4.22 -14.47 -1.02
C LEU A 234 5.43 -13.54 -1.05
N ALA A 235 6.33 -13.60 -0.05
CA ALA A 235 7.58 -12.85 -0.06
C ALA A 235 8.51 -13.26 -1.20
N ALA A 236 8.67 -14.57 -1.44
CA ALA A 236 9.50 -15.06 -2.55
C ALA A 236 8.96 -14.59 -3.91
N VAL A 237 7.65 -14.70 -4.13
CA VAL A 237 7.01 -14.24 -5.38
C VAL A 237 7.10 -12.72 -5.50
N PHE A 238 6.82 -11.98 -4.42
CA PHE A 238 6.93 -10.52 -4.39
C PHE A 238 8.35 -10.04 -4.74
N ILE A 239 9.38 -10.62 -4.12
CA ILE A 239 10.78 -10.31 -4.42
C ILE A 239 11.08 -10.62 -5.89
N GLY A 240 10.62 -11.75 -6.42
CA GLY A 240 10.79 -12.10 -7.84
C GLY A 240 10.18 -11.05 -8.78
N VAL A 241 8.98 -10.55 -8.47
CA VAL A 241 8.34 -9.47 -9.24
C VAL A 241 9.13 -8.17 -9.13
N VAL A 242 9.61 -7.80 -7.93
CA VAL A 242 10.42 -6.59 -7.72
C VAL A 242 11.75 -6.68 -8.49
N ILE A 243 12.40 -7.84 -8.52
CA ILE A 243 13.59 -8.09 -9.36
C ILE A 243 13.25 -7.86 -10.84
N ALA A 244 12.13 -8.42 -11.32
CA ALA A 244 11.72 -8.26 -12.71
C ALA A 244 11.44 -6.79 -13.07
N MET A 245 10.84 -6.03 -12.16
CA MET A 245 10.64 -4.59 -12.31
C MET A 245 11.98 -3.84 -12.36
N ALA A 246 12.89 -4.12 -11.42
CA ALA A 246 14.21 -3.47 -11.37
C ALA A 246 15.03 -3.72 -12.65
N ARG A 247 14.95 -4.92 -13.22
CA ARG A 247 15.62 -5.25 -14.50
C ARG A 247 15.03 -4.46 -15.67
N ARG A 248 13.70 -4.32 -15.74
CA ARG A 248 13.03 -3.56 -16.81
C ARG A 248 13.35 -2.07 -16.73
N ASP A 249 13.40 -1.52 -15.52
CA ASP A 249 13.74 -0.12 -15.32
C ASP A 249 15.21 0.16 -15.67
N GLY A 250 16.13 -0.75 -15.36
CA GLY A 250 17.54 -0.64 -15.76
C GLY A 250 17.77 -0.77 -17.28
N MET A 251 16.93 -1.54 -17.99
CA MET A 251 16.96 -1.66 -19.45
C MET A 251 16.35 -0.48 -20.19
N ALA A 252 15.65 0.43 -19.50
CA ALA A 252 15.15 1.69 -20.08
C ALA A 252 16.21 2.81 -20.07
N GLU A 253 17.39 2.55 -19.46
CA GLU A 253 18.53 3.48 -19.37
C GLU A 253 19.76 3.15 -20.28
N PRO A 254 19.62 2.64 -21.53
CA PRO A 254 20.73 2.67 -22.50
C PRO A 254 20.37 3.40 -23.80
N ASP A 255 20.77 4.68 -23.90
CA ASP A 255 21.40 5.31 -25.09
C ASP A 255 21.41 6.84 -24.93
N GLY A 256 22.49 7.35 -24.33
CA GLY A 256 22.71 8.79 -24.19
C GLY A 256 24.11 9.27 -24.55
N THR A 257 25.00 8.39 -25.00
CA THR A 257 26.37 8.73 -25.40
C THR A 257 26.95 7.70 -26.36
N ALA A 258 26.53 7.76 -27.61
CA ALA A 258 27.42 7.44 -28.72
C ALA A 258 27.62 8.74 -29.51
N ALA A 259 28.53 9.58 -29.00
CA ALA A 259 29.12 10.63 -29.80
C ALA A 259 29.94 9.94 -30.89
N THR A 260 29.43 9.94 -32.12
CA THR A 260 30.26 9.66 -33.29
C THR A 260 31.21 10.83 -33.53
N PRO A 261 32.47 10.56 -33.90
CA PRO A 261 33.55 11.55 -34.02
C PRO A 261 33.31 12.59 -35.12
#